data_AF-A0A804UDZ2-F1
#
_entry.id   AF-A0A804UDZ2-F1
#
_cell.length_a   1.000
_cell.length_b   1.000
_cell.length_c   1.000
_cell.angle_alpha   90.00
_cell.angle_beta   90.00
_cell.angle_gamma   90.00
#
_symmetry.space_group_name_H-M   'P 1'
#
loop_
_entity.id
_entity.type
_entity.pdbx_description
1 polymer ?
#
loop_
_entity_poly.entity_id
_entity_poly.type
_entity_poly.pdbx_seq_one_letter_code
_entity_poly.pdbx_strand_id
1 'polypeptide(L)'
;MRDTLHTPNSSCYLSMLVLPKALDSNACHYESFDDTVARANAWFYSSQAAGIPIDFMNVQSEALLTKISGETASASVNSSSLSDLSNVTNATLYGFEDYHGVDIGVVKAARLWYSCVGGELLLEIPLEEGDTRLGFAISRTEEGFIYISSVVEDDKESEAPSTRSGLCDLFNRAKEASKLLIISRVSNEKVLPWMISSSGAVRCFDTISLSQKLSLHRLAVRPIQLHLLAWEKPSAPNPAERAVRSPKLTMPSTLLPHLQQNLVETIEGGVDAEEEYVGNLSFRIDDISFESSWV
;
A
#
# COMPACT_ATOMS: atom_id res chain seq x y z
N MET A 1 -16.01 17.69 22.69
CA MET A 1 -15.62 16.77 21.59
C MET A 1 -14.98 17.64 20.52
N ARG A 2 -13.65 17.62 20.37
CA ARG A 2 -12.97 18.31 19.26
C ARG A 2 -13.19 17.45 18.01
N ASP A 3 -13.62 18.07 16.92
CA ASP A 3 -13.96 17.41 15.67
C ASP A 3 -12.73 16.68 15.11
N THR A 4 -12.74 15.35 15.15
CA THR A 4 -11.73 14.54 14.48
C THR A 4 -11.98 14.63 12.98
N LEU A 5 -11.15 15.39 12.27
CA LEU A 5 -11.33 15.62 10.84
C LEU A 5 -10.78 14.43 10.06
N HIS A 6 -11.59 13.91 9.14
CA HIS A 6 -11.13 12.93 8.16
C HIS A 6 -10.11 13.62 7.24
N THR A 7 -9.01 12.95 6.89
CA THR A 7 -7.92 13.59 6.16
C THR A 7 -8.25 13.68 4.67
N PRO A 8 -8.42 14.89 4.08
CA PRO A 8 -9.03 15.04 2.76
C PRO A 8 -8.15 14.58 1.58
N ASN A 9 -6.98 13.98 1.80
CA ASN A 9 -6.09 13.45 0.76
C ASN A 9 -5.38 12.15 1.16
N SER A 10 -5.85 11.43 2.19
CA SER A 10 -5.24 10.13 2.51
C SER A 10 -5.72 9.09 1.51
N SER A 11 -4.81 8.56 0.69
CA SER A 11 -5.06 7.36 -0.09
C SER A 11 -5.36 6.22 0.88
N CYS A 12 -6.60 5.75 0.93
CA CYS A 12 -6.99 4.61 1.77
C CYS A 12 -6.45 3.26 1.25
N TYR A 13 -5.75 3.27 0.11
CA TYR A 13 -5.12 2.11 -0.49
C TYR A 13 -3.78 1.83 0.17
N LEU A 14 -3.73 0.70 0.88
CA LEU A 14 -2.55 0.21 1.56
C LEU A 14 -2.09 -1.07 0.87
N SER A 15 -0.79 -1.31 0.87
CA SER A 15 -0.25 -2.57 0.36
C SER A 15 0.90 -3.09 1.19
N MET A 16 1.07 -4.40 1.08
CA MET A 16 2.15 -5.19 1.65
C MET A 16 2.69 -6.15 0.60
N LEU A 17 4.01 -6.31 0.56
CA LEU A 17 4.67 -7.31 -0.29
C LEU A 17 4.86 -8.61 0.47
N VAL A 18 4.44 -9.73 -0.09
CA VAL A 18 4.66 -11.06 0.48
C VAL A 18 5.59 -11.82 -0.44
N LEU A 19 6.83 -11.99 0.00
CA LEU A 19 7.82 -12.78 -0.73
C LEU A 19 7.51 -14.26 -0.58
N PRO A 20 7.78 -15.09 -1.58
CA PRO A 20 7.65 -16.53 -1.42
C PRO A 20 8.64 -17.05 -0.38
N LYS A 21 8.24 -18.08 0.38
CA LYS A 21 9.08 -18.59 1.48
C LYS A 21 10.20 -19.42 0.88
N ALA A 22 11.42 -19.21 1.37
CA ALA A 22 12.54 -20.06 1.01
C ALA A 22 12.40 -21.41 1.72
N LEU A 23 12.56 -22.50 0.96
CA LEU A 23 12.54 -23.87 1.46
C LEU A 23 13.93 -24.31 1.95
N ASP A 24 14.97 -23.63 1.49
CA ASP A 24 16.36 -23.86 1.85
C ASP A 24 17.04 -22.59 2.39
N SER A 25 18.15 -22.78 3.11
CA SER A 25 18.96 -21.68 3.65
C SER A 25 19.58 -20.81 2.55
N ASN A 26 19.75 -21.37 1.35
CA ASN A 26 20.41 -20.72 0.24
C ASN A 26 19.43 -19.89 -0.61
N ALA A 27 18.13 -19.91 -0.30
CA ALA A 27 17.07 -19.23 -1.04
C ALA A 27 17.07 -19.58 -2.54
N CYS A 28 17.38 -20.84 -2.85
CA CYS A 28 17.39 -21.36 -4.21
C CYS A 28 16.03 -21.98 -4.56
N HIS A 29 15.31 -22.47 -3.55
CA HIS A 29 13.99 -23.07 -3.72
C HIS A 29 12.95 -22.30 -2.93
N TYR A 30 11.81 -22.05 -3.57
CA TYR A 30 10.71 -21.31 -3.00
C TYR A 30 9.42 -22.13 -3.00
N GLU A 31 8.55 -21.87 -2.02
CA GLU A 31 7.16 -22.33 -2.06
C GLU A 31 6.45 -21.86 -3.35
N SER A 32 5.33 -22.51 -3.70
CA SER A 32 4.57 -22.11 -4.89
C SER A 32 4.00 -20.70 -4.75
N PHE A 33 3.61 -20.10 -5.88
CA PHE A 33 2.92 -18.81 -5.84
C PHE A 33 1.58 -18.92 -5.10
N ASP A 34 0.86 -20.04 -5.23
CA ASP A 34 -0.40 -20.27 -4.53
C ASP A 34 -0.20 -20.32 -3.01
N ASP A 35 0.87 -20.95 -2.53
CA ASP A 35 1.24 -20.95 -1.10
C ASP A 35 1.55 -19.53 -0.61
N THR A 36 2.19 -18.71 -1.46
CA THR A 36 2.50 -17.31 -1.15
C THR A 36 1.24 -16.47 -1.03
N VAL A 37 0.27 -16.67 -1.92
CA VAL A 37 -1.07 -16.05 -1.84
C VAL A 37 -1.82 -16.54 -0.60
N ALA A 38 -1.76 -17.83 -0.29
CA ALA A 38 -2.38 -18.39 0.91
C ALA A 38 -1.81 -17.76 2.19
N ARG A 39 -0.49 -17.55 2.26
CA ARG A 39 0.17 -16.82 3.37
C ARG A 39 -0.25 -15.36 3.44
N ALA A 40 -0.38 -14.67 2.31
CA ALA A 40 -0.88 -13.30 2.28
C ALA A 40 -2.31 -13.21 2.86
N ASN A 41 -3.17 -14.14 2.45
CA ASN A 41 -4.54 -14.24 2.96
C ASN A 41 -4.56 -14.59 4.46
N ALA A 42 -3.73 -15.53 4.91
CA ALA A 42 -3.64 -15.90 6.32
C ALA A 42 -3.22 -14.71 7.20
N TRP A 43 -2.20 -13.95 6.78
CA TRP A 43 -1.80 -12.72 7.47
C TRP A 43 -2.93 -11.70 7.53
N PHE A 44 -3.68 -11.52 6.44
CA PHE A 44 -4.81 -10.61 6.38
C PHE A 44 -5.95 -11.02 7.35
N TYR A 45 -6.35 -12.29 7.33
CA TYR A 45 -7.42 -12.78 8.21
C TYR A 45 -6.98 -12.79 9.68
N SER A 46 -5.72 -13.10 9.97
CA SER A 46 -5.14 -12.96 11.32
C SER A 46 -5.24 -11.51 11.80
N SER A 47 -4.89 -10.55 10.92
CA SER A 47 -4.99 -9.12 11.23
C SER A 47 -6.42 -8.73 11.61
N GLN A 48 -7.42 -9.15 10.82
CA GLN A 48 -8.82 -8.87 11.14
C GLN A 48 -9.27 -9.53 12.45
N ALA A 49 -8.85 -10.77 12.71
CA ALA A 49 -9.15 -11.51 13.94
C ALA A 49 -8.52 -10.84 15.17
N ALA A 50 -7.35 -10.21 15.02
CA ALA A 50 -6.70 -9.40 16.04
C ALA A 50 -7.43 -8.05 16.30
N GLY A 51 -8.48 -7.73 15.55
CA GLY A 51 -9.28 -6.51 15.74
C GLY A 51 -8.83 -5.32 14.90
N ILE A 52 -8.01 -5.55 13.87
CA ILE A 52 -7.50 -4.51 12.96
C ILE A 52 -8.57 -4.14 11.93
N PRO A 53 -8.96 -2.86 11.79
CA PRO A 53 -10.06 -2.45 10.92
C PRO A 53 -9.61 -2.24 9.47
N ILE A 54 -9.30 -3.34 8.79
CA ILE A 54 -8.93 -3.38 7.37
C ILE A 54 -9.89 -4.24 6.55
N ASP A 55 -10.11 -3.87 5.29
CA ASP A 55 -10.89 -4.59 4.29
C ASP A 55 -9.97 -5.07 3.16
N PHE A 56 -10.23 -6.28 2.66
CA PHE A 56 -9.48 -6.87 1.56
C PHE A 56 -9.85 -6.16 0.27
N MET A 57 -8.84 -5.86 -0.57
CA MET A 57 -9.10 -5.32 -1.90
C MET A 57 -8.71 -6.29 -3.00
N ASN A 58 -7.44 -6.69 -3.04
CA ASN A 58 -6.92 -7.55 -4.10
C ASN A 58 -5.59 -8.19 -3.69
N VAL A 59 -5.24 -9.30 -4.35
CA VAL A 59 -3.88 -9.84 -4.35
C VAL A 59 -3.40 -9.93 -5.79
N GLN A 60 -2.24 -9.34 -6.05
CA GLN A 60 -1.64 -9.28 -7.38
C GLN A 60 -0.26 -9.94 -7.37
N SER A 61 0.07 -10.66 -8.44
CA SER A 61 1.43 -11.13 -8.67
C SER A 61 2.37 -9.96 -8.99
N GLU A 62 3.52 -9.90 -8.35
CA GLU A 62 4.59 -8.92 -8.57
C GLU A 62 5.90 -9.67 -8.87
N ALA A 63 6.53 -9.35 -10.00
CA ALA A 63 7.79 -9.95 -10.41
C ALA A 63 8.96 -9.11 -9.86
N LEU A 64 9.88 -9.75 -9.14
CA LEU A 64 11.04 -9.11 -8.53
C LEU A 64 12.32 -9.68 -9.14
N LEU A 65 13.21 -8.81 -9.60
CA LEU A 65 14.52 -9.22 -10.07
C LEU A 65 15.43 -9.52 -8.87
N THR A 66 16.09 -10.67 -8.90
CA THR A 66 17.10 -11.06 -7.94
C THR A 66 18.33 -11.58 -8.67
N LYS A 67 19.52 -11.34 -8.12
CA LYS A 67 20.71 -12.03 -8.60
C LYS A 67 20.61 -13.48 -8.15
N ILE A 68 20.84 -14.42 -9.06
CA ILE A 68 20.95 -15.84 -8.73
C ILE A 68 22.38 -16.31 -8.99
N SER A 69 22.80 -17.38 -8.32
CA SER A 69 24.06 -18.05 -8.61
C SER A 69 23.79 -19.21 -9.58
N GLY A 70 24.74 -19.57 -10.44
CA GLY A 70 24.57 -20.56 -11.51
C GLY A 70 24.03 -21.95 -11.09
N GLU A 71 24.12 -22.34 -9.82
CA GLU A 71 23.47 -23.56 -9.31
C GLU A 71 21.93 -23.46 -9.28
N THR A 72 21.38 -22.25 -9.10
CA THR A 72 19.95 -21.92 -9.11
C THR A 72 19.41 -21.64 -10.52
N ALA A 73 20.30 -21.51 -11.52
CA ALA A 73 19.95 -21.31 -12.93
C ALA A 73 19.45 -22.60 -13.63
N SER A 74 19.21 -23.67 -12.88
CA SER A 74 18.65 -24.94 -13.39
C SER A 74 17.20 -24.82 -13.86
N ALA A 75 16.50 -23.73 -13.52
CA ALA A 75 15.24 -23.29 -14.14
C ALA A 75 15.46 -22.13 -15.12
N SER A 76 16.58 -22.13 -15.85
CA SER A 76 16.81 -21.19 -16.94
C SER A 76 15.84 -21.49 -18.07
N VAL A 77 15.13 -20.45 -18.52
CA VAL A 77 14.30 -20.54 -19.72
C VAL A 77 15.23 -20.43 -20.93
N ASN A 78 15.66 -21.57 -21.45
CA ASN A 78 15.99 -21.69 -22.86
C ASN A 78 14.66 -21.56 -23.64
N SER A 79 14.48 -20.43 -24.33
CA SER A 79 13.27 -20.04 -25.07
C SER A 79 12.91 -20.95 -26.26
N SER A 80 13.42 -22.17 -26.31
CA SER A 80 13.29 -23.10 -27.43
C SER A 80 12.14 -24.10 -27.29
N SER A 81 11.43 -24.19 -26.16
CA SER A 81 10.29 -25.10 -25.99
C SER A 81 9.06 -24.49 -25.30
N LEU A 82 7.89 -24.64 -25.92
CA LEU A 82 6.59 -24.19 -25.38
C LEU A 82 6.18 -24.91 -24.09
N SER A 83 6.69 -26.13 -23.86
CA SER A 83 6.47 -26.87 -22.61
C SER A 83 7.05 -26.15 -21.40
N ASP A 84 8.20 -25.49 -21.59
CA ASP A 84 8.93 -24.82 -20.51
C ASP A 84 8.22 -23.51 -20.12
N LEU A 85 7.49 -22.88 -21.07
CA LEU A 85 6.65 -21.71 -20.81
C LEU A 85 5.50 -22.01 -19.84
N SER A 86 4.92 -23.21 -19.90
CA SER A 86 3.83 -23.64 -18.99
C SER A 86 4.33 -23.88 -17.56
N ASN A 87 5.60 -24.26 -17.41
CA ASN A 87 6.24 -24.39 -16.10
C ASN A 87 6.53 -23.00 -15.50
N VAL A 88 6.87 -22.00 -16.32
CA VAL A 88 7.14 -20.62 -15.87
C VAL A 88 5.92 -19.94 -15.23
N THR A 89 4.70 -20.21 -15.72
CA THR A 89 3.50 -19.57 -15.16
C THR A 89 3.24 -19.96 -13.70
N ASN A 90 3.62 -21.20 -13.34
CA ASN A 90 3.50 -21.74 -11.98
C ASN A 90 4.81 -21.67 -11.18
N ALA A 91 5.95 -21.45 -11.84
CA ALA A 91 7.24 -21.31 -11.18
C ALA A 91 7.31 -20.01 -10.37
N THR A 92 7.74 -20.14 -9.12
CA THR A 92 7.96 -19.00 -8.24
C THR A 92 9.29 -18.30 -8.50
N LEU A 93 10.25 -19.01 -9.10
CA LEU A 93 11.55 -18.48 -9.53
C LEU A 93 11.85 -19.02 -10.93
N TYR A 94 12.23 -18.14 -11.85
CA TYR A 94 12.82 -18.53 -13.13
C TYR A 94 14.05 -17.68 -13.42
N GLY A 95 15.06 -18.27 -14.08
CA GLY A 95 16.33 -17.61 -14.37
C GLY A 95 16.50 -17.26 -15.84
N PHE A 96 17.26 -16.22 -16.13
CA PHE A 96 17.84 -15.95 -17.45
C PHE A 96 19.21 -15.27 -17.29
N GLU A 97 20.06 -15.43 -18.29
CA GLU A 97 21.38 -14.79 -18.34
C GLU A 97 21.23 -13.41 -19.01
N ASP A 98 21.81 -12.37 -18.41
CA ASP A 98 21.86 -11.04 -19.02
C ASP A 98 22.93 -10.96 -20.13
N TYR A 99 23.00 -9.83 -20.83
CA TYR A 99 23.97 -9.63 -21.92
C TYR A 99 25.44 -9.73 -21.48
N HIS A 100 25.72 -9.57 -20.18
CA HIS A 100 27.06 -9.62 -19.61
C HIS A 100 27.41 -10.98 -18.99
N GLY A 101 26.53 -11.97 -19.11
CA GLY A 101 26.73 -13.31 -18.56
C GLY A 101 26.38 -13.43 -17.08
N VAL A 102 25.55 -12.52 -16.54
CA VAL A 102 25.10 -12.56 -15.15
C VAL A 102 23.74 -13.25 -15.07
N ASP A 103 23.64 -14.28 -14.22
CA ASP A 103 22.38 -14.95 -13.96
C ASP A 103 21.42 -14.06 -13.15
N ILE A 104 20.29 -13.72 -13.76
CA ILE A 104 19.18 -12.97 -13.15
C ILE A 104 18.01 -13.91 -12.94
N GLY A 105 17.54 -13.99 -11.70
CA GLY A 105 16.30 -14.64 -11.34
C GLY A 105 15.13 -13.66 -11.28
N VAL A 106 13.95 -14.13 -11.64
CA VAL A 106 12.68 -13.44 -11.42
C VAL A 106 11.91 -14.21 -10.38
N VAL A 107 11.69 -13.59 -9.23
CA VAL A 107 10.89 -14.14 -8.14
C VAL A 107 9.47 -13.59 -8.21
N LYS A 108 8.48 -14.48 -8.18
CA LYS A 108 7.06 -14.14 -8.16
C LYS A 108 6.59 -13.94 -6.72
N ALA A 109 6.46 -12.68 -6.32
CA ALA A 109 5.91 -12.28 -5.02
C ALA A 109 4.41 -11.94 -5.14
N ALA A 110 3.71 -11.90 -4.01
CA ALA A 110 2.32 -11.47 -3.95
C ALA A 110 2.23 -10.08 -3.31
N ARG A 111 1.67 -9.10 -4.03
CA ARG A 111 1.26 -7.83 -3.42
C ARG A 111 -0.18 -7.93 -2.94
N LEU A 112 -0.34 -7.85 -1.63
CA LEU A 112 -1.63 -7.72 -0.98
C LEU A 112 -2.03 -6.25 -0.91
N TRP A 113 -3.19 -5.93 -1.46
CA TRP A 113 -3.85 -4.64 -1.36
C TRP A 113 -5.01 -4.71 -0.37
N TYR A 114 -5.05 -3.78 0.56
CA TYR A 114 -6.09 -3.65 1.57
C TYR A 114 -6.43 -2.18 1.81
N SER A 115 -7.59 -1.91 2.37
CA SER A 115 -8.02 -0.56 2.76
C SER A 115 -8.45 -0.50 4.20
N CYS A 116 -8.54 0.70 4.76
CA CYS A 116 -9.16 0.88 6.07
C CYS A 116 -10.70 0.89 5.94
N VAL A 117 -11.39 0.21 6.86
CA VAL A 117 -12.86 0.07 6.85
C VAL A 117 -13.57 1.43 6.90
N GLY A 118 -13.16 2.31 7.82
CA GLY A 118 -13.71 3.65 8.02
C GLY A 118 -12.85 4.79 7.46
N GLY A 119 -11.75 4.46 6.78
CA GLY A 119 -10.73 5.42 6.36
C GLY A 119 -9.79 5.86 7.50
N GLU A 120 -8.93 6.85 7.25
CA GLU A 120 -7.96 7.33 8.24
C GLU A 120 -8.47 8.54 9.02
N LEU A 121 -8.45 8.42 10.35
CA LEU A 121 -8.79 9.46 11.30
C LEU A 121 -7.54 10.23 11.73
N LEU A 122 -7.50 11.55 11.52
CA LEU A 122 -6.44 12.39 12.06
C LEU A 122 -6.77 12.77 13.50
N LEU A 123 -5.85 12.48 14.40
CA LEU A 123 -5.86 12.89 15.79
C LEU A 123 -4.61 13.74 16.05
N GLU A 124 -4.83 14.98 16.47
CA GLU A 124 -3.75 15.86 16.90
C GLU A 124 -3.60 15.78 18.42
N ILE A 125 -2.38 15.51 18.89
CA ILE A 125 -2.03 15.50 20.31
C ILE A 125 -1.31 16.83 20.60
N PRO A 126 -1.99 17.79 21.25
CA PRO A 126 -1.41 19.08 21.58
C PRO A 126 -0.43 18.92 22.74
N LEU A 127 0.76 19.48 22.60
CA LEU A 127 1.81 19.47 23.61
C LEU A 127 2.00 20.87 24.17
N GLU A 128 2.19 20.96 25.48
CA GLU A 128 2.34 22.18 26.25
C GLU A 128 3.62 22.14 27.08
N GLU A 129 4.13 23.32 27.44
CA GLU A 129 5.28 23.43 28.34
C GLU A 129 4.92 22.85 29.72
N GLY A 130 5.75 21.93 30.21
CA GLY A 130 5.50 21.22 31.48
C GLY A 130 4.97 19.79 31.32
N ASP A 131 4.60 19.36 30.10
CA ASP A 131 4.22 17.98 29.85
C ASP A 131 5.39 17.01 30.10
N THR A 132 5.29 16.20 31.16
CA THR A 132 6.30 15.20 31.52
C THR A 132 6.14 13.89 30.76
N ARG A 133 4.91 13.57 30.34
CA ARG A 133 4.54 12.34 29.62
C ARG A 133 3.45 12.61 28.59
N LEU A 134 3.32 11.73 27.60
CA LEU A 134 2.27 11.83 26.57
C LEU A 134 0.91 11.30 27.03
N GLY A 135 0.89 10.44 28.06
CA GLY A 135 -0.33 9.86 28.61
C GLY A 135 -0.92 8.68 27.82
N PHE A 136 -0.13 8.05 26.94
CA PHE A 136 -0.50 6.80 26.27
C PHE A 136 0.74 5.93 26.00
N ALA A 137 0.53 4.64 25.82
CA ALA A 137 1.55 3.67 25.42
C ALA A 137 1.22 3.07 24.04
N ILE A 138 2.27 2.67 23.33
CA ILE A 138 2.16 1.97 22.05
C ILE A 138 2.77 0.57 22.14
N SER A 139 2.17 -0.38 21.44
CA SER A 139 2.65 -1.75 21.31
C SER A 139 2.54 -2.22 19.87
N ARG A 140 3.05 -3.42 19.59
CA ARG A 140 3.03 -4.04 18.26
C ARG A 140 2.25 -5.36 18.29
N THR A 141 1.43 -5.62 17.28
CA THR A 141 0.76 -6.91 17.08
C THR A 141 1.72 -7.94 16.45
N GLU A 142 1.33 -9.22 16.42
CA GLU A 142 2.13 -10.25 15.74
C GLU A 142 2.20 -10.02 14.23
N GLU A 143 1.15 -9.44 13.65
CA GLU A 143 1.04 -9.05 12.25
C GLU A 143 1.84 -7.78 11.91
N GLY A 144 2.48 -7.15 12.90
CA GLY A 144 3.41 -6.04 12.71
C GLY A 144 2.76 -4.65 12.73
N PHE A 145 1.52 -4.52 13.16
CA PHE A 145 0.86 -3.21 13.29
C PHE A 145 1.19 -2.55 14.63
N ILE A 146 1.42 -1.24 14.60
CA ILE A 146 1.55 -0.44 15.81
C ILE A 146 0.16 0.02 16.26
N TYR A 147 -0.14 -0.18 17.54
CA TYR A 147 -1.41 0.22 18.13
C TYR A 147 -1.22 0.89 19.48
N ILE A 148 -2.22 1.67 19.88
CA ILE A 148 -2.27 2.28 21.21
C ILE A 148 -2.73 1.21 22.19
N SER A 149 -1.85 0.81 23.11
CA SER A 149 -2.08 -0.32 24.01
C SER A 149 -2.68 0.08 25.35
N SER A 150 -2.41 1.30 25.80
CA SER A 150 -3.07 1.89 26.97
C SER A 150 -3.09 3.41 26.87
N VAL A 151 -4.07 4.01 27.52
CA VAL A 151 -4.19 5.46 27.72
C VAL A 151 -4.33 5.68 29.23
N VAL A 152 -3.59 6.63 29.76
CA VAL A 152 -3.68 6.99 31.17
C VAL A 152 -4.94 7.84 31.37
N GLU A 153 -5.81 7.41 32.26
CA GLU A 153 -6.89 8.24 32.78
C GLU A 153 -6.29 9.10 33.89
N ASP A 154 -6.22 10.42 33.68
CA ASP A 154 -5.63 11.32 34.68
C ASP A 154 -6.61 11.72 35.78
N ASP A 155 -6.04 11.86 36.98
CA ASP A 155 -6.65 12.56 38.10
C ASP A 155 -6.51 14.08 37.93
N LYS A 156 -7.44 14.82 38.56
CA LYS A 156 -7.79 16.24 38.34
C LYS A 156 -6.68 17.31 38.37
N GLU A 157 -5.41 16.96 38.61
CA GLU A 157 -4.32 17.92 38.87
C GLU A 157 -3.35 18.14 37.69
N SER A 158 -3.31 17.25 36.69
CA SER A 158 -2.54 17.49 35.46
C SER A 158 -3.11 16.67 34.30
N GLU A 159 -3.78 17.34 33.38
CA GLU A 159 -4.39 16.69 32.22
C GLU A 159 -3.32 16.37 31.17
N ALA A 160 -3.00 15.10 30.93
CA ALA A 160 -2.03 14.69 29.93
C ALA A 160 -2.46 15.02 28.49
N PRO A 161 -1.50 15.11 27.55
CA PRO A 161 -1.78 15.34 26.14
C PRO A 161 -2.81 14.38 25.51
N SER A 162 -2.80 13.12 25.93
CA SER A 162 -3.78 12.10 25.49
C SER A 162 -5.21 12.46 25.89
N THR A 163 -5.44 12.96 27.10
CA THR A 163 -6.76 13.36 27.57
C THR A 163 -7.23 14.61 26.84
N ARG A 164 -6.35 15.63 26.72
CA ARG A 164 -6.64 16.89 26.00
C ARG A 164 -7.01 16.67 24.52
N SER A 165 -6.44 15.64 23.89
CA SER A 165 -6.73 15.29 22.49
C SER A 165 -8.02 14.49 22.30
N GLY A 166 -8.66 14.00 23.37
CA GLY A 166 -9.80 13.08 23.27
C GLY A 166 -9.39 11.65 22.91
N LEU A 167 -8.11 11.30 23.05
CA LEU A 167 -7.60 9.95 22.78
C LEU A 167 -8.21 8.92 23.74
N CYS A 168 -8.47 9.30 25.00
CA CYS A 168 -9.08 8.43 26.00
C CYS A 168 -10.48 7.96 25.56
N ASP A 169 -11.34 8.90 25.15
CA ASP A 169 -12.68 8.59 24.63
C ASP A 169 -12.61 7.70 23.39
N LEU A 170 -11.67 7.98 22.49
CA LEU A 170 -11.48 7.18 21.27
C LEU A 170 -11.00 5.76 21.59
N PHE A 171 -10.07 5.61 22.52
CA PHE A 171 -9.55 4.33 22.98
C PHE A 171 -10.64 3.48 23.65
N ASN A 172 -11.45 4.09 24.50
CA ASN A 172 -12.57 3.41 25.16
C ASN A 172 -13.64 2.96 24.16
N ARG A 173 -14.00 3.79 23.17
CA ARG A 173 -14.89 3.37 22.07
C ARG A 173 -14.33 2.22 21.25
N ALA A 174 -13.03 2.25 20.92
CA ALA A 174 -12.38 1.14 20.20
C ALA A 174 -12.45 -0.16 21.00
N LYS A 175 -12.18 -0.08 22.31
CA LYS A 175 -12.24 -1.22 23.23
C LYS A 175 -13.65 -1.79 23.36
N GLU A 176 -14.67 -0.94 23.51
CA GLU A 176 -16.08 -1.34 23.52
C GLU A 176 -16.48 -2.06 22.21
N ALA A 177 -15.96 -1.59 21.07
CA ALA A 177 -16.16 -2.22 19.77
C ALA A 177 -15.28 -3.46 19.53
N SER A 178 -14.45 -3.87 20.50
CA SER A 178 -13.45 -4.95 20.35
C SER A 178 -12.51 -4.73 19.16
N LYS A 179 -12.09 -3.48 18.94
CA LYS A 179 -11.16 -3.05 17.89
C LYS A 179 -9.87 -2.50 18.48
N LEU A 180 -8.78 -2.67 17.73
CA LEU A 180 -7.51 -2.05 18.06
C LEU A 180 -7.40 -0.67 17.41
N LEU A 181 -6.86 0.28 18.17
CA LEU A 181 -6.59 1.63 17.68
C LEU A 181 -5.22 1.66 16.99
N ILE A 182 -5.22 1.30 15.70
CA ILE A 182 -4.00 1.15 14.91
C ILE A 182 -3.49 2.52 14.43
N ILE A 183 -2.21 2.78 14.63
CA ILE A 183 -1.52 3.95 14.10
C ILE A 183 -1.04 3.63 12.68
N SER A 184 -1.58 4.30 11.68
CA SER A 184 -1.15 4.15 10.29
C SER A 184 -0.03 5.10 9.93
N ARG A 185 -0.02 6.31 10.51
CA ARG A 185 1.02 7.33 10.28
C ARG A 185 1.33 8.13 11.54
N VAL A 186 2.58 8.60 11.64
CA VAL A 186 3.02 9.58 12.63
C VAL A 186 3.71 10.74 11.92
N SER A 187 3.14 11.93 12.03
CA SER A 187 3.59 13.13 11.32
C SER A 187 3.62 12.90 9.80
N ASN A 188 2.54 12.33 9.24
CA ASN A 188 2.35 11.92 7.84
C ASN A 188 3.25 10.78 7.30
N GLU A 189 4.24 10.33 8.06
CA GLU A 189 5.05 9.15 7.70
C GLU A 189 4.31 7.85 8.03
N LYS A 190 4.18 6.95 7.05
CA LYS A 190 3.52 5.65 7.19
C LYS A 190 4.32 4.73 8.11
N VAL A 191 3.66 4.14 9.11
CA VAL A 191 4.24 3.21 10.09
C VAL A 191 3.67 1.79 10.03
N LEU A 192 2.90 1.49 8.99
CA LEU A 192 2.29 0.19 8.75
C LEU A 192 3.33 -0.86 8.30
N PRO A 193 3.08 -2.16 8.54
CA PRO A 193 3.95 -3.21 8.05
C PRO A 193 3.93 -3.23 6.51
N TRP A 194 5.09 -3.48 5.90
CA TRP A 194 5.27 -3.30 4.44
C TRP A 194 5.69 -4.57 3.70
N MET A 195 6.22 -5.58 4.39
CA MET A 195 6.69 -6.80 3.75
C MET A 195 6.63 -8.02 4.68
N ILE A 196 6.40 -9.20 4.11
CA ILE A 196 6.73 -10.51 4.70
C ILE A 196 7.89 -11.08 3.90
N SER A 197 9.02 -11.34 4.56
CA SER A 197 10.22 -11.85 3.90
C SER A 197 10.11 -13.33 3.53
N SER A 198 11.06 -13.81 2.73
CA SER A 198 11.17 -15.24 2.40
C SER A 198 11.45 -16.14 3.61
N SER A 199 11.92 -15.59 4.73
CA SER A 199 12.01 -16.32 6.01
C SER A 199 10.68 -16.38 6.77
N GLY A 200 9.64 -15.69 6.30
CA GLY A 200 8.35 -15.54 6.98
C GLY A 200 8.30 -14.38 7.99
N ALA A 201 9.36 -13.60 8.15
CA ALA A 201 9.38 -12.49 9.10
C ALA A 201 8.62 -11.27 8.55
N VAL A 202 7.78 -10.66 9.39
CA VAL A 202 7.08 -9.41 9.07
C VAL A 202 8.03 -8.23 9.27
N ARG A 203 8.23 -7.43 8.22
CA ARG A 203 8.96 -6.17 8.24
C ARG A 203 8.01 -5.03 8.60
N CYS A 204 8.29 -4.41 9.74
CA CYS A 204 7.46 -3.41 10.38
C CYS A 204 8.34 -2.43 11.17
N PHE A 205 7.73 -1.34 11.65
CA PHE A 205 8.42 -0.34 12.45
C PHE A 205 8.73 -0.88 13.85
N ASP A 206 9.83 -0.39 14.41
CA ASP A 206 10.24 -0.67 15.78
C ASP A 206 9.58 0.30 16.76
N THR A 207 9.06 -0.22 17.88
CA THR A 207 8.35 0.57 18.89
C THR A 207 9.30 1.50 19.66
N ILE A 208 10.57 1.14 19.80
CA ILE A 208 11.56 1.97 20.49
C ILE A 208 11.84 3.22 19.67
N SER A 209 12.15 3.04 18.39
CA SER A 209 12.39 4.12 17.43
C SER A 209 11.20 5.08 17.34
N LEU A 210 9.97 4.54 17.31
CA LEU A 210 8.76 5.35 17.27
C LEU A 210 8.53 6.12 18.59
N SER A 211 8.75 5.47 19.74
CA SER A 211 8.64 6.11 21.06
C SER A 211 9.65 7.25 21.24
N GLN A 212 10.87 7.09 20.71
CA GLN A 212 11.88 8.15 20.66
C GLN A 212 11.39 9.33 19.81
N LYS A 213 10.84 9.08 18.62
CA LYS A 213 10.27 10.14 17.76
C LYS A 213 9.16 10.91 18.48
N LEU A 214 8.23 10.22 19.12
CA LEU A 214 7.15 10.84 19.89
C LEU A 214 7.69 11.65 21.08
N SER A 215 8.74 11.16 21.74
CA SER A 215 9.41 11.88 22.82
C SER A 215 10.10 13.16 22.35
N LEU A 216 10.68 13.16 21.15
CA LEU A 216 11.27 14.36 20.54
C LEU A 216 10.22 15.43 20.26
N HIS A 217 9.03 15.04 19.79
CA HIS A 217 7.91 15.97 19.63
C HIS A 217 7.56 16.65 20.96
N ARG A 218 7.49 15.89 22.06
CA ARG A 218 7.25 16.43 23.41
C ARG A 218 8.33 17.41 23.85
N LEU A 219 9.61 17.04 23.69
CA LEU A 219 10.73 17.91 24.06
C LEU A 219 10.78 19.20 23.23
N ALA A 220 10.33 19.14 21.98
CA ALA A 220 10.23 20.29 21.09
C ALA A 220 8.91 21.06 21.23
N VAL A 221 8.00 20.60 22.11
CA VAL A 221 6.62 21.13 22.28
C VAL A 221 5.90 21.26 20.93
N ARG A 222 6.13 20.30 20.04
CA ARG A 222 5.51 20.24 18.71
C ARG A 222 4.33 19.27 18.74
N PRO A 223 3.13 19.67 18.30
CA PRO A 223 1.98 18.78 18.29
C PRO A 223 2.30 17.51 17.48
N ILE A 224 1.75 16.37 17.94
CA ILE A 224 1.91 15.09 17.26
C ILE A 224 0.67 14.85 16.43
N GLN A 225 0.86 14.60 15.14
CA GLN A 225 -0.21 14.17 14.25
C GLN A 225 -0.20 12.65 14.15
N LEU A 226 -1.22 12.00 14.69
CA LEU A 226 -1.45 10.57 14.55
C LEU A 226 -2.56 10.31 13.54
N HIS A 227 -2.30 9.44 12.57
CA HIS A 227 -3.35 8.93 11.71
C HIS A 227 -3.72 7.54 12.20
N LEU A 228 -5.01 7.33 12.47
CA LEU A 228 -5.55 6.12 13.06
C LEU A 228 -6.47 5.42 12.07
N LEU A 229 -6.43 4.09 12.00
CA LEU A 229 -7.37 3.34 11.18
C LEU A 229 -8.75 3.33 11.85
N ALA A 230 -9.75 3.91 11.20
CA ALA A 230 -11.12 3.92 11.71
C ALA A 230 -11.86 2.61 11.41
N TRP A 231 -12.69 2.16 12.36
CA TRP A 231 -13.54 0.96 12.21
C TRP A 231 -14.99 1.29 11.81
N GLU A 232 -15.43 2.53 12.03
CA GLU A 232 -16.76 3.00 11.66
C GLU A 232 -16.73 3.68 10.29
N LYS A 233 -17.58 3.23 9.37
CA LYS A 233 -17.86 4.00 8.15
C LYS A 233 -18.62 5.26 8.56
N PRO A 234 -18.26 6.44 8.03
CA PRO A 234 -19.02 7.65 8.32
C PRO A 234 -20.48 7.40 7.94
N SER A 235 -21.39 7.61 8.90
CA SER A 235 -22.81 7.74 8.58
C SER A 235 -22.89 8.84 7.52
N ALA A 236 -23.47 8.52 6.36
CA ALA A 236 -23.65 9.52 5.31
C ALA A 236 -24.35 10.72 5.94
N PRO A 237 -23.82 11.95 5.83
CA PRO A 237 -24.53 13.12 6.29
C PRO A 237 -25.88 13.14 5.56
N ASN A 238 -26.96 13.31 6.32
CA ASN A 238 -28.32 13.32 5.78
C ASN A 238 -28.35 14.23 4.54
N PRO A 239 -28.95 13.79 3.40
CA PRO A 239 -28.98 14.57 2.17
C PRO A 239 -29.66 15.96 2.31
N ALA A 240 -30.29 16.24 3.45
CA ALA A 240 -30.89 17.52 3.78
C ALA A 240 -29.87 18.66 4.04
N GLU A 241 -28.64 18.37 4.47
CA GLU A 241 -27.66 19.43 4.81
C GLU A 241 -26.77 19.89 3.63
N ARG A 242 -26.77 19.15 2.52
CA ARG A 242 -25.90 19.45 1.36
C ARG A 242 -26.49 20.50 0.41
N ALA A 243 -27.73 20.94 0.61
CA ALA A 243 -28.46 21.80 -0.33
C ALA A 243 -28.06 23.30 -0.29
N VAL A 244 -27.23 23.76 0.66
CA VAL A 244 -27.02 25.20 0.86
C VAL A 244 -25.74 25.76 0.22
N ARG A 245 -24.77 24.94 -0.20
CA ARG A 245 -23.51 25.48 -0.77
C ARG A 245 -22.91 24.65 -1.91
N SER A 246 -23.57 24.65 -3.05
CA SER A 246 -22.94 24.26 -4.31
C SER A 246 -23.25 25.32 -5.38
N PRO A 247 -22.25 26.02 -5.95
CA PRO A 247 -22.48 26.80 -7.16
C PRO A 247 -22.70 25.82 -8.31
N LYS A 248 -23.84 25.93 -9.00
CA LYS A 248 -24.11 25.18 -10.23
C LYS A 248 -23.10 25.60 -11.30
N LEU A 249 -22.23 24.69 -11.72
CA LEU A 249 -21.43 24.84 -12.94
C LEU A 249 -22.25 24.29 -14.11
N THR A 250 -22.62 25.18 -15.03
CA THR A 250 -23.31 24.88 -16.28
C THR A 250 -22.30 24.33 -17.29
N MET A 251 -22.53 23.13 -17.82
CA MET A 251 -21.74 22.56 -18.93
C MET A 251 -22.15 23.20 -20.26
N PRO A 252 -21.22 23.60 -21.14
CA PRO A 252 -21.57 24.01 -22.50
C PRO A 252 -21.74 22.78 -23.41
N SER A 253 -22.82 22.79 -24.19
CA SER A 253 -23.13 21.81 -25.23
C SER A 253 -22.34 22.14 -26.49
N THR A 254 -21.55 21.19 -27.00
CA THR A 254 -20.82 21.34 -28.26
C THR A 254 -21.66 20.77 -29.40
N LEU A 255 -22.06 21.65 -30.32
CA LEU A 255 -22.74 21.36 -31.58
C LEU A 255 -21.77 20.71 -32.59
N LEU A 256 -22.22 19.64 -33.25
CA LEU A 256 -21.58 19.02 -34.42
C LEU A 256 -21.87 19.84 -35.70
N PRO A 257 -20.91 20.01 -36.63
CA PRO A 257 -21.20 20.42 -38.00
C PRO A 257 -21.22 19.25 -38.99
N HIS A 258 -22.34 19.10 -39.68
CA HIS A 258 -22.48 18.55 -41.05
C HIS A 258 -21.90 19.58 -42.05
N LEU A 259 -21.45 19.35 -43.28
CA LEU A 259 -21.50 18.29 -44.30
C LEU A 259 -20.59 18.79 -45.45
N GLN A 260 -19.95 17.94 -46.26
CA GLN A 260 -20.01 18.08 -47.74
C GLN A 260 -19.43 16.87 -48.49
N GLN A 261 -20.27 16.33 -49.37
CA GLN A 261 -20.05 15.22 -50.30
C GLN A 261 -19.42 15.71 -51.61
N ASN A 262 -18.71 14.81 -52.30
CA ASN A 262 -18.59 14.60 -53.77
C ASN A 262 -17.35 13.71 -54.00
N LEU A 263 -17.22 12.76 -54.94
CA LEU A 263 -18.08 12.09 -55.92
C LEU A 263 -17.19 10.96 -56.53
N VAL A 264 -17.67 9.71 -56.48
CA VAL A 264 -17.50 8.57 -57.44
C VAL A 264 -16.09 8.19 -57.95
N GLU A 265 -15.65 6.95 -57.68
CA GLU A 265 -15.56 5.89 -58.71
C GLU A 265 -15.34 4.49 -58.10
N THR A 266 -16.07 3.54 -58.67
CA THR A 266 -16.18 2.12 -58.35
C THR A 266 -15.15 1.33 -59.14
N ILE A 267 -14.36 0.44 -58.50
CA ILE A 267 -13.81 -0.77 -59.14
C ILE A 267 -13.79 -1.92 -58.12
N GLU A 268 -14.52 -3.00 -58.44
CA GLU A 268 -14.43 -4.33 -57.80
C GLU A 268 -13.31 -5.18 -58.43
N GLY A 269 -12.80 -6.14 -57.66
CA GLY A 269 -11.92 -7.25 -58.08
C GLY A 269 -10.68 -7.31 -57.18
N GLY A 270 -10.26 -8.39 -56.53
CA GLY A 270 -10.55 -9.82 -56.67
C GLY A 270 -9.22 -10.56 -56.45
N VAL A 271 -9.15 -11.36 -55.38
CA VAL A 271 -8.29 -12.53 -55.12
C VAL A 271 -6.74 -12.40 -55.13
N ASP A 272 -6.16 -12.94 -54.06
CA ASP A 272 -4.89 -13.69 -53.93
C ASP A 272 -3.55 -13.02 -53.56
N ALA A 273 -2.83 -13.81 -52.74
CA ALA A 273 -1.40 -13.92 -52.52
C ALA A 273 -0.70 -13.01 -51.47
N GLU A 274 -0.28 -13.70 -50.41
CA GLU A 274 0.95 -13.56 -49.63
C GLU A 274 1.88 -12.38 -49.93
N GLU A 275 2.16 -11.55 -48.91
CA GLU A 275 3.46 -10.87 -48.79
C GLU A 275 3.83 -10.67 -47.31
N GLU A 276 4.94 -11.31 -46.94
CA GLU A 276 5.73 -11.08 -45.74
C GLU A 276 6.03 -9.58 -45.54
N TYR A 277 5.66 -9.01 -44.39
CA TYR A 277 6.16 -7.70 -43.99
C TYR A 277 6.74 -7.75 -42.57
N VAL A 278 8.06 -7.86 -42.52
CA VAL A 278 8.89 -7.69 -41.32
C VAL A 278 8.91 -6.20 -40.95
N GLY A 279 8.07 -5.81 -40.00
CA GLY A 279 8.03 -4.45 -39.45
C GLY A 279 8.83 -4.33 -38.16
N ASN A 280 10.09 -3.91 -38.28
CA ASN A 280 10.91 -3.42 -37.17
C ASN A 280 10.27 -2.18 -36.53
N LEU A 281 9.74 -2.30 -35.30
CA LEU A 281 9.37 -1.15 -34.47
C LEU A 281 10.36 -1.02 -33.31
N SER A 282 11.51 -0.44 -33.64
CA SER A 282 12.43 0.18 -32.68
C SER A 282 11.77 1.46 -32.17
N PHE A 283 11.39 1.48 -30.88
CA PHE A 283 11.10 2.73 -30.19
C PHE A 283 12.42 3.25 -29.60
N ARG A 284 12.96 4.30 -30.20
CA ARG A 284 13.97 5.16 -29.57
C ARG A 284 13.22 6.16 -28.68
N ILE A 285 13.58 6.23 -27.41
CA ILE A 285 13.19 7.33 -26.54
C ILE A 285 14.24 8.41 -26.74
N ASP A 286 13.85 9.51 -27.35
CA ASP A 286 14.67 10.72 -27.48
C ASP A 286 14.90 11.38 -26.11
N ASP A 287 16.11 11.90 -25.95
CA ASP A 287 16.70 12.55 -24.78
C ASP A 287 15.76 13.55 -24.08
N ILE A 288 15.59 13.37 -22.76
CA ILE A 288 15.14 14.44 -21.86
C ILE A 288 16.34 14.84 -20.99
N SER A 289 16.94 15.96 -21.34
CA SER A 289 18.01 16.64 -20.61
C SER A 289 17.54 17.07 -19.22
N PHE A 290 18.22 16.60 -18.17
CA PHE A 290 18.11 17.16 -16.82
C PHE A 290 19.13 18.29 -16.65
N GLU A 291 18.67 19.53 -16.57
CA GLU A 291 19.46 20.63 -16.02
C GLU A 291 19.58 20.46 -14.51
N SER A 292 20.82 20.24 -14.07
CA SER A 292 21.25 20.18 -12.68
C SER A 292 21.35 21.57 -12.08
N SER A 293 20.63 21.83 -10.99
CA SER A 293 20.89 22.98 -10.11
C SER A 293 20.34 22.68 -8.71
N TRP A 294 21.20 22.18 -7.82
CA TRP A 294 21.06 22.39 -6.38
C TRP A 294 22.42 22.72 -5.77
N VAL A 295 22.46 23.91 -5.17
CA VAL A 295 23.38 24.37 -4.12
C VAL A 295 23.05 23.65 -2.82
#